data_AF-A0A2N5P4S3-F1
#
_entry.id   AF-A0A2N5P4S3-F1
#
_cell.length_a   1.000
_cell.length_b   1.000
_cell.length_c   1.000
_cell.angle_alpha   90.00
_cell.angle_beta   90.00
_cell.angle_gamma   90.00
#
_symmetry.space_group_name_H-M   'P 1'
#
loop_
_entity.id
_entity.type
_entity.pdbx_description
1 polymer ?
#
loop_
_entity_poly.entity_id
_entity_poly.type
_entity_poly.pdbx_seq_one_letter_code
_entity_poly.pdbx_strand_id
1 'polypeptide(L)'
;MEFGLIAATAADWPIVGQIAWVFGKLMDAIYNFLNLFGIQNIGICIILFTIIIYTLMIPLTIKQQKFSKMQSVMMPEIQKLQKKYAGKRDQASMLKMQEEQQLIYEKYGSSPTGGCLPMVIQLPILFALYPVIQEVPRYVNGIKEIYMPVVNQIMATDGYQKILEKIGNAAPVYMPANAYDYTDPNILVRVLYKFQDSTWNTLVDKMPSLETVVDKTTATMGHLNTFLGINIGEQPLTMLMDALKDFSIVGIILAVIIPIMAGLTQFISVKLMQQQQTTTIDPDNPMARSMNSMNYIMPLFSVFMGFTLPAGLGLYWAISAIVRCVQQMAINKYLSKKSVEEMIEEQRKKAAKKREKKGAPAKEINRMATKSTRNVTEQKTSVSSKEKEEKIQQAKENIKNAKPGSLASKANMVSRYNSGHNAKDKTEDSEK
;
A
#
# COMPACT_ATOMS: atom_id res chain seq x y z
N MET A 1 -2.98 15.69 11.54
CA MET A 1 -4.02 16.50 10.86
C MET A 1 -4.02 16.29 9.35
N GLU A 2 -2.88 16.31 8.65
CA GLU A 2 -2.84 16.16 7.18
C GLU A 2 -3.38 14.83 6.63
N PHE A 3 -3.12 13.70 7.31
CA PHE A 3 -3.61 12.39 6.84
C PHE A 3 -5.14 12.28 6.86
N GLY A 4 -5.79 12.88 7.86
CA GLY A 4 -7.26 12.90 7.96
C GLY A 4 -7.91 13.76 6.88
N LEU A 5 -7.29 14.90 6.54
CA LEU A 5 -7.74 15.78 5.47
C LEU A 5 -7.56 15.15 4.07
N ILE A 6 -6.41 14.50 3.82
CA ILE A 6 -6.17 13.77 2.57
C ILE A 6 -7.12 12.58 2.46
N ALA A 7 -7.35 11.83 3.53
CA ALA A 7 -8.27 10.68 3.49
C ALA A 7 -9.75 11.10 3.40
N ALA A 8 -10.12 12.25 3.98
CA ALA A 8 -11.48 12.80 3.86
C ALA A 8 -11.77 13.30 2.43
N THR A 9 -10.80 13.93 1.77
CA THR A 9 -10.90 14.39 0.37
C THR A 9 -10.60 13.28 -0.65
N ALA A 10 -9.99 12.17 -0.23
CA ALA A 10 -9.76 11.02 -1.09
C ALA A 10 -11.08 10.40 -1.58
N ALA A 11 -12.18 10.55 -0.85
CA ALA A 11 -13.51 10.13 -1.30
C ALA A 11 -13.94 10.81 -2.61
N ASP A 12 -13.37 11.98 -2.92
CA ASP A 12 -13.67 12.74 -4.13
C ASP A 12 -12.80 12.31 -5.33
N TRP A 13 -11.84 11.40 -5.12
CA TRP A 13 -11.08 10.81 -6.22
C TRP A 13 -11.96 9.81 -6.97
N PRO A 14 -12.04 9.84 -8.31
CA PRO A 14 -13.03 9.06 -9.06
C PRO A 14 -13.07 7.56 -8.72
N ILE A 15 -11.90 6.93 -8.57
CA ILE A 15 -11.81 5.50 -8.24
C ILE A 15 -12.19 5.24 -6.78
N VAL A 16 -11.67 6.06 -5.86
CA VAL A 16 -11.91 5.89 -4.42
C VAL A 16 -13.38 6.17 -4.09
N GLY A 17 -13.97 7.20 -4.67
CA GLY A 17 -15.39 7.54 -4.50
C GLY A 17 -16.33 6.45 -4.99
N GLN A 18 -16.01 5.80 -6.11
CA GLN A 18 -16.78 4.64 -6.59
C GLN A 18 -16.69 3.46 -5.61
N ILE A 19 -15.49 3.15 -5.12
CA ILE A 19 -15.30 2.08 -4.13
C ILE A 19 -16.02 2.43 -2.83
N ALA A 20 -15.91 3.67 -2.35
CA ALA A 20 -16.56 4.17 -1.15
C ALA A 20 -18.09 4.12 -1.27
N TRP A 21 -18.63 4.43 -2.46
CA TRP A 21 -20.06 4.29 -2.74
C TRP A 21 -20.52 2.83 -2.63
N VAL A 22 -19.78 1.88 -3.24
CA VAL A 22 -20.11 0.44 -3.13
C VAL A 22 -20.03 -0.03 -1.68
N PHE A 23 -18.98 0.37 -0.96
CA PHE A 23 -18.79 0.05 0.45
C PHE A 23 -19.88 0.67 1.33
N GLY A 24 -20.31 1.88 1.02
CA GLY A 24 -21.43 2.54 1.67
C GLY A 24 -22.74 1.79 1.46
N LYS A 25 -23.03 1.34 0.24
CA LYS A 25 -24.21 0.50 -0.04
C LYS A 25 -24.17 -0.81 0.72
N LEU A 26 -22.99 -1.42 0.84
CA LEU A 26 -22.82 -2.62 1.67
C LEU A 26 -23.07 -2.31 3.15
N MET A 27 -22.52 -1.22 3.69
CA MET A 27 -22.72 -0.80 5.07
C MET A 27 -24.21 -0.53 5.38
N ASP A 28 -24.91 0.15 4.48
CA ASP A 28 -26.35 0.41 4.57
C ASP A 28 -27.16 -0.89 4.53
N ALA A 29 -26.82 -1.81 3.62
CA ALA A 29 -27.46 -3.12 3.56
C ALA A 29 -27.25 -3.94 4.85
N ILE A 30 -26.06 -3.91 5.45
CA ILE A 30 -25.76 -4.58 6.72
C ILE A 30 -26.57 -3.95 7.85
N TYR A 31 -26.61 -2.62 7.93
CA TYR A 31 -27.39 -1.91 8.94
C TYR A 31 -28.88 -2.26 8.84
N ASN A 32 -29.45 -2.17 7.63
CA ASN A 32 -30.85 -2.50 7.39
C ASN A 32 -31.16 -3.97 7.70
N PHE A 33 -30.26 -4.90 7.35
CA PHE A 33 -30.40 -6.31 7.69
C PHE A 33 -30.42 -6.54 9.20
N LEU A 34 -29.49 -5.94 9.94
CA LEU A 34 -29.47 -6.06 11.41
C LEU A 34 -30.70 -5.42 12.06
N ASN A 35 -31.17 -4.31 11.51
CA ASN A 35 -32.39 -3.64 11.96
C ASN A 35 -33.63 -4.53 11.85
N LEU A 36 -33.72 -5.43 10.85
CA LEU A 36 -34.81 -6.41 10.74
C LEU A 36 -34.90 -7.35 11.95
N PHE A 37 -33.78 -7.60 12.63
CA PHE A 37 -33.71 -8.42 13.84
C PHE A 37 -33.71 -7.59 15.13
N GLY A 38 -33.98 -6.28 15.04
CA GLY A 38 -33.93 -5.36 16.18
C GLY A 38 -32.51 -5.06 16.68
N ILE A 39 -31.47 -5.41 15.92
CA ILE A 39 -30.08 -5.18 16.29
C ILE A 39 -29.63 -3.82 15.73
N GLN A 40 -29.71 -2.78 16.55
CA GLN A 40 -29.31 -1.43 16.18
C GLN A 40 -27.99 -1.06 16.86
N ASN A 41 -26.86 -1.50 16.27
CA ASN A 41 -25.53 -1.27 16.81
C ASN A 41 -24.49 -1.03 15.70
N ILE A 42 -23.87 0.14 15.70
CA ILE A 42 -22.88 0.53 14.67
C ILE A 42 -21.60 -0.29 14.80
N GLY A 43 -21.19 -0.67 16.01
CA GLY A 43 -20.01 -1.51 16.23
C GLY A 43 -20.16 -2.90 15.59
N ILE A 44 -21.32 -3.52 15.73
CA ILE A 44 -21.65 -4.79 15.06
C ILE A 44 -21.66 -4.61 13.54
N CYS A 45 -22.22 -3.51 13.03
CA CYS A 45 -22.18 -3.19 11.60
C CYS A 45 -20.74 -3.14 11.07
N ILE A 46 -19.84 -2.44 11.78
CA ILE A 46 -18.41 -2.35 11.42
C ILE A 46 -17.75 -3.74 11.40
N ILE A 47 -18.04 -4.60 12.38
CA ILE A 47 -17.49 -5.97 12.45
C ILE A 47 -17.92 -6.79 11.23
N LEU A 48 -19.23 -6.85 10.95
CA LEU A 48 -19.76 -7.61 9.81
C LEU A 48 -19.25 -7.07 8.49
N PHE A 49 -19.26 -5.74 8.32
CA PHE A 49 -18.72 -5.06 7.15
C PHE A 49 -17.27 -5.47 6.91
N THR A 50 -16.44 -5.45 7.95
CA THR A 50 -15.04 -5.86 7.87
C THR A 50 -14.92 -7.32 7.44
N ILE A 51 -15.63 -8.25 8.07
CA ILE A 51 -15.58 -9.67 7.73
C ILE A 51 -15.97 -9.90 6.25
N ILE A 52 -17.04 -9.25 5.79
CA ILE A 52 -17.54 -9.39 4.42
C ILE A 52 -16.52 -8.84 3.41
N ILE A 53 -16.04 -7.61 3.61
CA ILE A 53 -15.06 -6.99 2.70
C ILE A 53 -13.82 -7.86 2.57
N TYR A 54 -13.25 -8.30 3.70
CA TYR A 54 -12.06 -9.15 3.65
C TYR A 54 -12.36 -10.49 3.00
N THR A 55 -13.53 -11.09 3.23
CA THR A 55 -13.94 -12.34 2.56
C THR A 55 -14.01 -12.17 1.04
N LEU A 56 -14.60 -11.08 0.55
CA LEU A 56 -14.63 -10.74 -0.88
C LEU A 56 -13.23 -10.52 -1.46
N MET A 57 -12.29 -10.03 -0.64
CA MET A 57 -10.89 -9.81 -1.05
C MET A 57 -10.04 -11.09 -1.06
N ILE A 58 -10.49 -12.24 -0.54
CA ILE A 58 -9.70 -13.48 -0.48
C ILE A 58 -9.03 -13.85 -1.83
N PRO A 59 -9.73 -13.83 -2.99
CA PRO A 59 -9.10 -14.19 -4.27
C PRO A 59 -7.96 -13.23 -4.65
N LEU A 60 -8.10 -11.94 -4.34
CA LEU A 60 -7.06 -10.94 -4.55
C LEU A 60 -5.88 -11.20 -3.60
N THR A 61 -6.17 -11.44 -2.32
CA THR A 61 -5.16 -11.72 -1.29
C THR A 61 -4.35 -12.97 -1.63
N ILE A 62 -4.97 -14.05 -2.15
CA ILE A 62 -4.26 -15.25 -2.61
C ILE A 62 -3.28 -14.90 -3.75
N LYS A 63 -3.68 -14.07 -4.72
CA LYS A 63 -2.79 -13.64 -5.81
C LYS A 63 -1.62 -12.80 -5.29
N GLN A 64 -1.89 -11.87 -4.37
CA GLN A 64 -0.86 -11.04 -3.73
C GLN A 64 0.14 -11.90 -2.93
N GLN A 65 -0.34 -12.87 -2.16
CA GLN A 65 0.52 -13.78 -1.39
C GLN A 65 1.34 -14.72 -2.27
N LYS A 66 0.75 -15.23 -3.36
CA LYS A 66 1.50 -16.03 -4.35
C LYS A 66 2.68 -15.23 -4.93
N PHE A 67 2.47 -13.95 -5.20
CA PHE A 67 3.54 -13.04 -5.63
C PHE A 67 4.59 -12.84 -4.54
N SER A 68 4.18 -12.57 -3.29
CA SER A 68 5.10 -12.41 -2.14
C SER A 68 5.97 -13.66 -1.93
N LYS A 69 5.37 -14.85 -2.01
CA LYS A 69 6.10 -16.12 -1.91
C LYS A 69 7.12 -16.26 -3.05
N MET A 70 6.77 -15.88 -4.28
CA MET A 70 7.74 -15.87 -5.39
C MET A 70 8.90 -14.91 -5.12
N GLN A 71 8.60 -13.71 -4.62
CA GLN A 71 9.63 -12.73 -4.24
C GLN A 71 10.58 -13.30 -3.18
N SER A 72 10.08 -14.05 -2.19
CA SER A 72 10.93 -14.68 -1.18
C SER A 72 11.93 -15.68 -1.74
N VAL A 73 11.55 -16.43 -2.78
CA VAL A 73 12.42 -17.42 -3.43
C VAL A 73 13.51 -16.72 -4.24
N MET A 74 13.21 -15.54 -4.79
CA MET A 74 14.16 -14.71 -5.53
C MET A 74 15.10 -13.90 -4.62
N MET A 75 14.68 -13.56 -3.39
CA MET A 75 15.45 -12.75 -2.45
C MET A 75 16.91 -13.20 -2.25
N PRO A 76 17.26 -14.49 -2.07
CA PRO A 76 18.65 -14.88 -1.89
C PRO A 76 19.53 -14.59 -3.13
N GLU A 77 18.99 -14.73 -4.35
CA GLU A 77 19.73 -14.37 -5.57
C GLU A 77 19.87 -12.85 -5.71
N ILE A 78 18.82 -12.10 -5.39
CA ILE A 78 18.84 -10.64 -5.37
C ILE A 78 19.84 -10.11 -4.34
N GLN A 79 19.94 -10.74 -3.17
CA GLN A 79 20.90 -10.38 -2.13
C GLN A 79 22.34 -10.66 -2.57
N LYS A 80 22.60 -11.81 -3.19
CA LYS A 80 23.92 -12.11 -3.78
C LYS A 80 24.31 -11.06 -4.82
N LEU A 81 23.36 -10.65 -5.65
CA LEU A 81 23.55 -9.58 -6.63
C LEU A 81 23.85 -8.24 -5.93
N GLN A 82 23.07 -7.84 -4.93
CA GLN A 82 23.32 -6.63 -4.16
C GLN A 82 24.72 -6.63 -3.52
N LYS A 83 25.16 -7.77 -2.97
CA LYS A 83 26.52 -7.93 -2.41
C LYS A 83 27.60 -7.83 -3.49
N LYS A 84 27.41 -8.40 -4.68
CA LYS A 84 28.34 -8.31 -5.83
C LYS A 84 28.58 -6.86 -6.30
N TYR A 85 27.59 -5.99 -6.12
CA TYR A 85 27.64 -4.57 -6.49
C TYR A 85 27.74 -3.61 -5.31
N ALA A 86 27.91 -4.12 -4.08
CA ALA A 86 28.03 -3.29 -2.90
C ALA A 86 29.20 -2.30 -3.03
N GLY A 87 28.96 -1.03 -2.69
CA GLY A 87 29.94 0.05 -2.80
C GLY A 87 30.19 0.60 -4.21
N LYS A 88 29.64 -0.03 -5.26
CA LYS A 88 29.78 0.45 -6.65
C LYS A 88 28.66 1.45 -6.96
N ARG A 89 29.02 2.73 -7.07
CA ARG A 89 28.08 3.84 -7.33
C ARG A 89 28.17 4.41 -8.73
N ASP A 90 29.04 3.86 -9.58
CA ASP A 90 29.16 4.30 -10.96
C ASP A 90 27.91 3.91 -11.78
N GLN A 91 27.54 4.78 -12.72
CA GLN A 91 26.34 4.62 -13.53
C GLN A 91 26.33 3.29 -14.30
N ALA A 92 27.50 2.83 -14.76
CA ALA A 92 27.63 1.57 -15.49
C ALA A 92 27.37 0.34 -14.58
N SER A 93 27.91 0.33 -13.36
CA SER A 93 27.64 -0.73 -12.37
C SER A 93 26.18 -0.76 -11.95
N MET A 94 25.54 0.40 -11.78
CA MET A 94 24.11 0.48 -11.45
C MET A 94 23.22 -0.06 -12.58
N LEU A 95 23.54 0.27 -13.84
CA LEU A 95 22.84 -0.27 -15.01
C LEU A 95 23.01 -1.79 -15.13
N LYS A 96 24.25 -2.30 -14.95
CA LYS A 96 24.51 -3.75 -14.96
C LYS A 96 23.80 -4.47 -13.82
N MET A 97 23.74 -3.86 -12.63
CA MET A 97 22.99 -4.42 -11.51
C MET A 97 21.50 -4.50 -11.84
N GLN A 98 20.91 -3.47 -12.46
CA GLN A 98 19.50 -3.51 -12.89
C GLN A 98 19.25 -4.58 -13.96
N GLU A 99 20.15 -4.75 -14.92
CA GLU A 99 20.06 -5.79 -15.96
C GLU A 99 20.16 -7.20 -15.36
N GLU A 100 21.16 -7.48 -14.52
CA GLU A 100 21.29 -8.77 -13.84
C GLU A 100 20.09 -9.05 -12.91
N GLN A 101 19.57 -8.01 -12.26
CA GLN A 101 18.36 -8.13 -11.45
C GLN A 101 17.16 -8.52 -12.31
N GLN A 102 17.00 -7.91 -13.48
CA GLN A 102 15.95 -8.27 -14.43
C GLN A 102 16.08 -9.72 -14.90
N LEU A 103 17.30 -10.20 -15.19
CA LEU A 103 17.53 -11.60 -15.56
C LEU A 103 17.12 -12.59 -14.47
N ILE A 104 17.36 -12.25 -13.19
CA ILE A 104 16.84 -13.02 -12.05
C ILE A 104 15.31 -13.06 -12.13
N TYR A 105 14.63 -11.91 -12.23
CA TYR A 105 13.17 -11.90 -12.34
C TYR A 105 12.65 -12.74 -13.52
N GLU A 106 13.31 -12.67 -14.68
CA GLU A 106 12.96 -13.46 -15.87
C GLU A 106 13.15 -14.97 -15.67
N LYS A 107 14.20 -15.38 -14.95
CA LYS A 107 14.44 -16.78 -14.58
C LYS A 107 13.27 -17.37 -13.80
N TYR A 108 12.56 -16.57 -13.02
CA TYR A 108 11.38 -17.00 -12.25
C TYR A 108 10.04 -16.66 -12.93
N GLY A 109 10.07 -16.12 -14.16
CA GLY A 109 8.86 -15.71 -14.88
C GLY A 109 8.11 -14.57 -14.19
N SER A 110 8.80 -13.76 -13.38
CA SER A 110 8.27 -12.64 -12.61
C SER A 110 8.75 -11.30 -13.20
N SER A 111 8.31 -10.18 -12.61
CA SER A 111 8.70 -8.82 -13.01
C SER A 111 9.02 -7.95 -11.80
N PRO A 112 10.00 -7.02 -11.89
CA PRO A 112 10.34 -6.11 -10.79
C PRO A 112 9.14 -5.26 -10.32
N THR A 113 8.27 -4.84 -11.26
CA THR A 113 7.08 -4.02 -10.99
C THR A 113 5.96 -4.74 -10.25
N GLY A 114 6.05 -6.07 -10.10
CA GLY A 114 5.08 -6.82 -9.31
C GLY A 114 5.18 -6.54 -7.81
N GLY A 115 6.34 -6.02 -7.35
CA GLY A 115 6.65 -5.77 -5.94
C GLY A 115 5.75 -4.75 -5.24
N CYS A 116 5.45 -3.65 -5.92
CA CYS A 116 4.61 -2.57 -5.38
C CYS A 116 3.12 -2.72 -5.74
N LEU A 117 2.77 -3.64 -6.65
CA LEU A 117 1.40 -3.81 -7.13
C LEU A 117 0.37 -4.10 -6.02
N PRO A 118 0.65 -4.93 -4.99
CA PRO A 118 -0.27 -5.14 -3.88
C PRO A 118 -0.58 -3.85 -3.12
N MET A 119 0.43 -3.01 -2.89
CA MET A 119 0.28 -1.74 -2.17
C MET A 119 -0.56 -0.75 -2.99
N VAL A 120 -0.32 -0.65 -4.30
CA VAL A 120 -1.10 0.23 -5.19
C VAL A 120 -2.56 -0.18 -5.27
N ILE A 121 -2.87 -1.48 -5.28
CA ILE A 121 -4.26 -1.96 -5.29
C ILE A 121 -4.91 -1.76 -3.92
N GLN A 122 -4.15 -1.92 -2.83
CA GLN A 122 -4.68 -1.79 -1.47
C GLN A 122 -4.97 -0.34 -1.08
N LEU A 123 -4.20 0.62 -1.61
CA LEU A 123 -4.28 2.01 -1.19
C LEU A 123 -5.66 2.66 -1.49
N PRO A 124 -6.25 2.53 -2.69
CA PRO A 124 -7.62 3.00 -2.95
C PRO A 124 -8.67 2.36 -2.05
N ILE A 125 -8.50 1.08 -1.72
CA ILE A 125 -9.43 0.35 -0.83
C ILE A 125 -9.35 0.93 0.59
N LEU A 126 -8.14 1.19 1.09
CA LEU A 126 -7.94 1.83 2.40
C LEU A 126 -8.57 3.23 2.45
N PHE A 127 -8.33 4.05 1.43
CA PHE A 127 -8.90 5.39 1.34
C PHE A 127 -10.42 5.39 1.16
N ALA A 128 -11.00 4.35 0.57
CA ALA A 128 -12.45 4.21 0.46
C ALA A 128 -13.10 3.73 1.78
N LEU A 129 -12.42 2.89 2.55
CA LEU A 129 -12.93 2.39 3.83
C LEU A 129 -12.99 3.47 4.91
N TYR A 130 -12.00 4.36 4.93
CA TYR A 130 -11.91 5.42 5.93
C TYR A 130 -13.16 6.32 6.01
N PRO A 131 -13.62 6.99 4.92
CA PRO A 131 -14.80 7.84 4.96
C PRO A 131 -16.08 7.05 5.24
N VAL A 132 -16.18 5.79 4.82
CA VAL A 132 -17.38 4.95 5.08
C VAL A 132 -17.56 4.69 6.58
N ILE A 133 -16.47 4.50 7.32
CA ILE A 133 -16.50 4.24 8.76
C ILE A 133 -16.56 5.55 9.57
N GLN A 134 -15.90 6.62 9.10
CA GLN A 134 -15.88 7.91 9.77
C GLN A 134 -17.14 8.75 9.54
N GLU A 135 -17.84 8.55 8.43
CA GLU A 135 -19.02 9.31 8.02
C GLU A 135 -20.19 8.35 7.76
N VAL A 136 -20.49 7.47 8.72
CA VAL A 136 -21.61 6.51 8.61
C VAL A 136 -22.91 7.15 8.11
N PRO A 137 -23.34 8.34 8.60
CA PRO A 137 -24.56 8.98 8.10
C PRO A 137 -24.51 9.39 6.61
N ARG A 138 -23.33 9.53 6.00
CA ARG A 138 -23.20 9.81 4.56
C ARG A 138 -23.68 8.64 3.71
N TYR A 139 -23.55 7.42 4.24
CA TYR A 139 -23.78 6.19 3.48
C TYR A 139 -24.96 5.38 3.99
N VAL A 140 -25.31 5.49 5.28
CA VAL A 140 -26.39 4.76 5.93
C VAL A 140 -27.55 5.71 6.21
N ASN A 141 -28.63 5.58 5.45
CA ASN A 141 -29.75 6.53 5.51
C ASN A 141 -30.46 6.50 6.87
N GLY A 142 -30.63 5.31 7.46
CA GLY A 142 -31.27 5.19 8.78
C GLY A 142 -30.51 5.94 9.88
N ILE A 143 -29.17 6.02 9.79
CA ILE A 143 -28.37 6.83 10.72
C ILE A 143 -28.50 8.32 10.41
N LYS A 144 -28.52 8.71 9.13
CA LYS A 144 -28.71 10.11 8.73
C LYS A 144 -30.03 10.69 9.26
N GLU A 145 -31.11 9.93 9.13
CA GLU A 145 -32.47 10.36 9.51
C GLU A 145 -32.59 10.71 10.99
N ILE A 146 -31.77 10.10 11.86
CA ILE A 146 -31.73 10.40 13.29
C ILE A 146 -31.31 11.86 13.55
N TYR A 147 -30.42 12.41 12.71
CA TYR A 147 -29.91 13.78 12.86
C TYR A 147 -30.79 14.84 12.20
N MET A 148 -31.62 14.46 11.22
CA MET A 148 -32.41 15.41 10.43
C MET A 148 -33.34 16.32 11.26
N PRO A 149 -34.00 15.85 12.34
CA PRO A 149 -34.80 16.73 13.19
C PRO A 149 -33.99 17.89 13.80
N VAL A 150 -32.77 17.59 14.30
CA VAL A 150 -31.87 18.61 14.87
C VAL A 150 -31.40 19.56 13.77
N VAL A 151 -30.99 19.01 12.61
CA VAL A 151 -30.54 19.81 11.46
C VAL A 151 -31.62 20.79 11.00
N ASN A 152 -32.86 20.34 10.88
CA ASN A 152 -33.96 21.20 10.45
C ASN A 152 -34.21 22.35 11.44
N GLN A 153 -34.13 22.11 12.75
CA GLN A 153 -34.28 23.15 13.76
C GLN A 153 -33.09 24.11 13.81
N ILE A 154 -31.87 23.59 13.63
CA ILE A 154 -30.66 24.41 13.49
C ILE A 154 -30.82 25.37 12.30
N MET A 155 -31.19 24.86 11.13
CA MET A 155 -31.32 25.67 9.91
C MET A 155 -32.44 26.71 10.00
N ALA A 156 -33.42 26.51 10.89
CA ALA A 156 -34.48 27.47 11.18
C ALA A 156 -34.07 28.56 12.19
N THR A 157 -32.89 28.45 12.81
CA THR A 157 -32.42 29.41 13.82
C THR A 157 -31.52 30.46 13.20
N ASP A 158 -31.81 31.75 13.43
CA ASP A 158 -31.02 32.83 12.87
C ASP A 158 -29.55 32.79 13.33
N GLY A 159 -28.64 32.95 12.38
CA GLY A 159 -27.19 32.98 12.66
C GLY A 159 -26.55 31.61 12.95
N TYR A 160 -27.27 30.50 12.74
CA TYR A 160 -26.75 29.14 13.00
C TYR A 160 -25.41 28.85 12.32
N GLN A 161 -25.18 29.37 11.11
CA GLN A 161 -23.96 29.12 10.33
C GLN A 161 -22.71 29.53 11.10
N LYS A 162 -22.66 30.76 11.61
CA LYS A 162 -21.52 31.27 12.39
C LYS A 162 -21.32 30.51 13.70
N ILE A 163 -22.41 30.03 14.30
CA ILE A 163 -22.34 29.22 15.52
C ILE A 163 -21.68 27.88 15.19
N LEU A 164 -22.16 27.19 14.17
CA LEU A 164 -21.64 25.87 13.79
C LEU A 164 -20.25 25.92 13.17
N GLU A 165 -19.91 26.95 12.40
CA GLU A 165 -18.55 27.16 11.92
C GLU A 165 -17.57 27.28 13.11
N LYS A 166 -17.92 28.05 14.14
CA LYS A 166 -17.09 28.18 15.35
C LYS A 166 -16.93 26.85 16.09
N ILE A 167 -18.02 26.12 16.29
CA ILE A 167 -17.99 24.81 16.96
C ILE A 167 -17.19 23.80 16.12
N GLY A 168 -17.44 23.75 14.82
CA GLY A 168 -16.80 22.80 13.91
C GLY A 168 -15.30 23.06 13.70
N ASN A 169 -14.86 24.31 13.73
CA ASN A 169 -13.43 24.66 13.66
C ASN A 169 -12.63 24.19 14.90
N ALA A 170 -13.29 24.01 16.04
CA ALA A 170 -12.64 23.68 17.30
C ALA A 170 -12.41 22.16 17.46
N ALA A 171 -11.47 21.82 18.34
CA ALA A 171 -11.38 20.45 18.86
C ALA A 171 -12.66 20.12 19.64
N PRO A 172 -13.20 18.89 19.55
CA PRO A 172 -12.69 17.70 18.85
C PRO A 172 -13.19 17.53 17.40
N VAL A 173 -13.98 18.46 16.85
CA VAL A 173 -14.71 18.29 15.58
C VAL A 173 -13.81 18.46 14.35
N TYR A 174 -12.96 19.49 14.32
CA TYR A 174 -11.98 19.76 13.25
C TYR A 174 -12.55 19.75 11.81
N MET A 175 -13.69 20.42 11.59
CA MET A 175 -14.27 20.68 10.27
C MET A 175 -14.19 22.18 9.93
N PRO A 176 -13.09 22.64 9.30
CA PRO A 176 -12.87 24.06 9.09
C PRO A 176 -13.84 24.67 8.07
N ALA A 177 -14.38 25.85 8.38
CA ALA A 177 -15.38 26.56 7.55
C ALA A 177 -14.93 26.88 6.11
N ASN A 178 -13.62 26.94 5.86
CA ASN A 178 -13.09 27.16 4.51
C ASN A 178 -13.13 25.92 3.61
N ALA A 179 -13.34 24.73 4.18
CA ALA A 179 -13.36 23.45 3.46
C ALA A 179 -14.77 22.84 3.36
N TYR A 180 -15.73 23.34 4.14
CA TYR A 180 -17.07 22.76 4.25
C TYR A 180 -18.15 23.83 4.19
N ASP A 181 -19.20 23.54 3.42
CA ASP A 181 -20.36 24.40 3.27
C ASP A 181 -21.40 24.08 4.36
N TYR A 182 -21.46 24.93 5.41
CA TYR A 182 -22.41 24.78 6.52
C TYR A 182 -23.87 25.11 6.13
N THR A 183 -24.13 25.47 4.87
CA THR A 183 -25.51 25.62 4.36
C THR A 183 -26.10 24.29 3.89
N ASP A 184 -25.25 23.28 3.61
CA ASP A 184 -25.69 21.96 3.17
C ASP A 184 -26.12 21.10 4.38
N PRO A 185 -27.38 20.61 4.44
CA PRO A 185 -27.83 19.75 5.53
C PRO A 185 -26.98 18.49 5.70
N ASN A 186 -26.36 17.96 4.65
CA ASN A 186 -25.47 16.80 4.76
C ASN A 186 -24.17 17.13 5.52
N ILE A 187 -23.66 18.36 5.37
CA ILE A 187 -22.51 18.84 6.13
C ILE A 187 -22.92 19.05 7.59
N LEU A 188 -24.11 19.57 7.84
CA LEU A 188 -24.63 19.70 9.20
C LEU A 188 -24.75 18.34 9.90
N VAL A 189 -25.30 17.32 9.25
CA VAL A 189 -25.30 15.95 9.78
C VAL A 189 -23.88 15.47 10.09
N ARG A 190 -22.92 15.72 9.19
CA ARG A 190 -21.52 15.29 9.38
C ARG A 190 -20.86 15.96 10.58
N VAL A 191 -21.12 17.25 10.78
CA VAL A 191 -20.64 18.03 11.93
C VAL A 191 -21.23 17.46 13.22
N LEU A 192 -22.56 17.29 13.28
CA LEU A 192 -23.25 16.74 14.44
C LEU A 192 -22.84 15.30 14.77
N TYR A 193 -22.55 14.48 13.76
CA TYR A 193 -22.05 13.11 13.97
C TYR A 193 -20.68 13.06 14.65
N LYS A 194 -19.89 14.14 14.53
CA LYS A 194 -18.57 14.28 15.18
C LYS A 194 -18.65 14.89 16.58
N PHE A 195 -19.84 15.31 17.03
CA PHE A 195 -19.99 15.93 18.35
C PHE A 195 -19.78 14.89 19.45
N GLN A 196 -18.99 15.28 20.44
CA GLN A 196 -18.92 14.62 21.74
C GLN A 196 -19.89 15.30 22.72
N ASP A 197 -20.07 14.75 23.91
CA ASP A 197 -21.01 15.26 24.91
C ASP A 197 -20.76 16.74 25.23
N SER A 198 -19.50 17.14 25.40
CA SER A 198 -19.10 18.54 25.60
C SER A 198 -19.52 19.47 24.45
N THR A 199 -19.51 18.94 23.22
CA THR A 199 -19.84 19.68 22.00
C THR A 199 -21.36 19.82 21.85
N TRP A 200 -22.12 18.78 22.21
CA TRP A 200 -23.58 18.83 22.30
C TRP A 200 -24.04 19.86 23.34
N ASN A 201 -23.43 19.87 24.53
CA ASN A 201 -23.72 20.87 25.56
C ASN A 201 -23.47 22.29 25.06
N THR A 202 -22.32 22.51 24.38
CA THR A 202 -21.99 23.81 23.79
C THR A 202 -23.02 24.27 22.74
N LEU A 203 -23.59 23.33 21.98
CA LEU A 203 -24.65 23.64 21.01
C LEU A 203 -25.93 24.08 21.72
N VAL A 204 -26.37 23.34 22.74
CA VAL A 204 -27.58 23.66 23.53
C VAL A 204 -27.41 25.00 24.24
N ASP A 205 -26.25 25.28 24.83
CA ASP A 205 -25.95 26.57 25.48
C ASP A 205 -26.11 27.76 24.51
N LYS A 206 -25.75 27.57 23.24
CA LYS A 206 -25.85 28.61 22.20
C LYS A 206 -27.22 28.66 21.53
N MET A 207 -27.96 27.56 21.55
CA MET A 207 -29.25 27.40 20.89
C MET A 207 -30.19 26.61 21.81
N PRO A 208 -30.69 27.22 22.91
CA PRO A 208 -31.44 26.50 23.95
C PRO A 208 -32.74 25.85 23.44
N SER A 209 -33.33 26.38 22.36
CA SER A 209 -34.50 25.80 21.70
C SER A 209 -34.27 24.38 21.17
N LEU A 210 -33.01 23.94 21.04
CA LEU A 210 -32.65 22.62 20.53
C LEU A 210 -32.60 21.53 21.63
N GLU A 211 -32.65 21.87 22.92
CA GLU A 211 -32.42 20.95 24.04
C GLU A 211 -33.22 19.63 23.89
N THR A 212 -34.54 19.73 23.72
CA THR A 212 -35.41 18.55 23.60
C THR A 212 -35.09 17.66 22.39
N VAL A 213 -34.77 18.27 21.23
CA VAL A 213 -34.45 17.48 20.02
C VAL A 213 -33.05 16.88 20.11
N VAL A 214 -32.12 17.58 20.75
CA VAL A 214 -30.75 17.13 21.00
C VAL A 214 -30.80 15.93 21.94
N ASP A 215 -31.49 16.02 23.07
CA ASP A 215 -31.59 14.92 24.05
C ASP A 215 -32.14 13.63 23.43
N LYS A 216 -33.19 13.75 22.61
CA LYS A 216 -33.75 12.59 21.90
C LYS A 216 -32.75 11.97 20.93
N THR A 217 -31.99 12.82 20.24
CA THR A 217 -30.99 12.41 19.24
C THR A 217 -29.79 11.74 19.91
N THR A 218 -29.24 12.37 20.96
CA THR A 218 -28.09 11.85 21.71
C THR A 218 -28.43 10.56 22.45
N ALA A 219 -29.63 10.43 23.02
CA ALA A 219 -30.09 9.18 23.63
C ALA A 219 -30.16 8.02 22.61
N THR A 220 -30.73 8.29 21.42
CA THR A 220 -30.82 7.30 20.34
C THR A 220 -29.42 6.90 19.85
N MET A 221 -28.55 7.88 19.64
CA MET A 221 -27.17 7.66 19.22
C MET A 221 -26.32 6.95 20.28
N GLY A 222 -26.56 7.22 21.55
CA GLY A 222 -25.92 6.52 22.66
C GLY A 222 -26.18 5.02 22.59
N HIS A 223 -27.42 4.60 22.34
CA HIS A 223 -27.74 3.18 22.15
C HIS A 223 -27.02 2.59 20.92
N LEU A 224 -27.04 3.29 19.77
CA LEU A 224 -26.42 2.85 18.53
C LEU A 224 -24.89 2.74 18.59
N ASN A 225 -24.24 3.66 19.31
CA ASN A 225 -22.79 3.74 19.43
C ASN A 225 -22.23 2.92 20.59
N THR A 226 -23.05 2.46 21.54
CA THR A 226 -22.57 1.67 22.66
C THR A 226 -22.21 0.26 22.21
N PHE A 227 -20.93 -0.10 22.23
CA PHE A 227 -20.45 -1.44 21.93
C PHE A 227 -19.53 -1.93 23.06
N LEU A 228 -19.85 -3.08 23.66
CA LEU A 228 -19.13 -3.62 24.83
C LEU A 228 -18.99 -2.62 25.99
N GLY A 229 -19.98 -1.75 26.19
CA GLY A 229 -19.96 -0.69 27.20
C GLY A 229 -19.11 0.54 26.83
N ILE A 230 -18.60 0.61 25.60
CA ILE A 230 -17.79 1.71 25.07
C ILE A 230 -18.63 2.50 24.08
N ASN A 231 -18.71 3.82 24.23
CA ASN A 231 -19.24 4.68 23.18
C ASN A 231 -18.23 4.76 22.02
N ILE A 232 -18.51 4.09 20.91
CA ILE A 232 -17.57 4.02 19.79
C ILE A 232 -17.48 5.32 18.97
N GLY A 233 -18.39 6.26 19.21
CA GLY A 233 -18.34 7.61 18.64
C GLY A 233 -17.32 8.51 19.34
N GLU A 234 -16.89 8.14 20.55
CA GLU A 234 -15.97 8.92 21.35
C GLU A 234 -14.50 8.53 21.14
N GLN A 235 -13.57 9.45 21.41
CA GLN A 235 -12.13 9.19 21.32
C GLN A 235 -11.66 8.48 22.60
N PRO A 236 -10.93 7.36 22.51
CA PRO A 236 -10.46 6.67 23.72
C PRO A 236 -9.57 7.53 24.63
N LEU A 237 -8.86 8.53 24.09
CA LEU A 237 -8.10 9.46 24.91
C LEU A 237 -9.00 10.35 25.80
N THR A 238 -10.16 10.81 25.31
CA THR A 238 -11.10 11.61 26.12
C THR A 238 -11.71 10.73 27.20
N MET A 239 -12.19 9.54 26.81
CA MET A 239 -12.70 8.53 27.74
C MET A 239 -11.68 8.18 28.84
N LEU A 240 -10.40 8.04 28.48
CA LEU A 240 -9.33 7.77 29.43
C LEU A 240 -9.12 8.94 30.39
N MET A 241 -9.08 10.18 29.88
CA MET A 241 -8.91 11.37 30.72
C MET A 241 -10.06 11.54 31.71
N ASP A 242 -11.30 11.28 31.29
CA ASP A 242 -12.47 11.40 32.17
C ASP A 242 -12.51 10.26 33.19
N ALA A 243 -12.23 9.02 32.77
CA ALA A 243 -12.11 7.89 33.70
C ALA A 243 -11.00 8.10 34.75
N LEU A 244 -9.90 8.76 34.40
CA LEU A 244 -8.84 9.12 35.34
C LEU A 244 -9.27 10.19 36.33
N LYS A 245 -10.04 11.21 35.89
CA LYS A 245 -10.60 12.23 36.80
C LYS A 245 -11.59 11.61 37.80
N ASP A 246 -12.39 10.67 37.33
CA ASP A 246 -13.42 10.00 38.12
C ASP A 246 -12.88 8.79 38.93
N PHE A 247 -11.57 8.52 38.86
CA PHE A 247 -10.93 7.35 39.46
C PHE A 247 -11.61 6.00 39.09
N SER A 248 -12.22 5.94 37.90
CA SER A 248 -12.95 4.76 37.41
C SER A 248 -12.01 3.75 36.78
N ILE A 249 -11.68 2.69 37.51
CA ILE A 249 -10.84 1.59 37.02
C ILE A 249 -11.48 0.92 35.78
N VAL A 250 -12.81 0.72 35.82
CA VAL A 250 -13.55 0.13 34.71
C VAL A 250 -13.50 1.04 33.47
N GLY A 251 -13.70 2.35 33.66
CA GLY A 251 -13.59 3.33 32.57
C GLY A 251 -12.21 3.34 31.93
N ILE A 252 -11.15 3.26 32.74
CA ILE A 252 -9.78 3.16 32.24
C ILE A 252 -9.63 1.92 31.36
N ILE A 253 -10.01 0.72 31.84
CA ILE A 253 -9.90 -0.53 31.07
C ILE A 253 -10.63 -0.44 29.73
N LEU A 254 -11.86 0.09 29.74
CA LEU A 254 -12.68 0.26 28.55
C LEU A 254 -12.05 1.24 27.54
N ALA A 255 -11.39 2.31 28.01
CA ALA A 255 -10.70 3.25 27.15
C ALA A 255 -9.42 2.66 26.51
N VAL A 256 -8.64 1.85 27.24
CA VAL A 256 -7.39 1.27 26.70
C VAL A 256 -7.60 0.03 25.83
N ILE A 257 -8.67 -0.74 26.02
CA ILE A 257 -8.78 -2.08 25.41
C ILE A 257 -8.76 -2.05 23.89
N ILE A 258 -9.53 -1.17 23.24
CA ILE A 258 -9.62 -1.11 21.77
C ILE A 258 -8.27 -0.67 21.15
N PRO A 259 -7.63 0.44 21.58
CA PRO A 259 -6.33 0.86 21.03
C PRO A 259 -5.23 -0.17 21.20
N ILE A 260 -5.13 -0.78 22.40
CA ILE A 260 -4.10 -1.78 22.70
C ILE A 260 -4.35 -3.06 21.90
N MET A 261 -5.59 -3.52 21.80
CA MET A 261 -5.95 -4.66 20.96
C MET A 261 -5.65 -4.40 19.48
N ALA A 262 -5.95 -3.20 18.97
CA ALA A 262 -5.60 -2.81 17.61
C ALA A 262 -4.09 -2.89 17.37
N GLY A 263 -3.28 -2.35 18.27
CA GLY A 263 -1.82 -2.44 18.21
C GLY A 263 -1.30 -3.88 18.26
N LEU A 264 -1.77 -4.67 19.22
CA LEU A 264 -1.33 -6.05 19.42
C LEU A 264 -1.69 -6.93 18.21
N THR A 265 -2.94 -6.85 17.75
CA THR A 265 -3.41 -7.62 16.59
C THR A 265 -2.71 -7.18 15.31
N GLN A 266 -2.44 -5.88 15.14
CA GLN A 266 -1.66 -5.37 14.02
C GLN A 266 -0.21 -5.88 14.06
N PHE A 267 0.42 -5.92 15.22
CA PHE A 267 1.76 -6.49 15.38
C PHE A 267 1.81 -7.97 15.01
N ILE A 268 0.84 -8.76 15.48
CA ILE A 268 0.70 -10.18 15.11
C ILE A 268 0.49 -10.31 13.59
N SER A 269 -0.41 -9.50 13.01
CA SER A 269 -0.71 -9.49 11.58
C SER A 269 0.54 -9.21 10.74
N VAL A 270 1.37 -8.23 11.12
CA VAL A 270 2.62 -7.90 10.42
C VAL A 270 3.62 -9.05 10.51
N LYS A 271 3.81 -9.65 11.70
CA LYS A 271 4.72 -10.79 11.86
C LYS A 271 4.31 -12.00 11.02
N LEU A 272 3.00 -12.31 10.95
CA LEU A 272 2.49 -13.41 10.14
C LEU A 272 2.68 -13.18 8.63
N MET A 273 2.54 -11.94 8.17
CA MET A 273 2.77 -11.60 6.75
C MET A 273 4.25 -11.66 6.37
N GLN A 274 5.15 -11.32 7.29
CA GLN A 274 6.58 -11.23 7.02
C GLN A 274 7.37 -12.54 7.17
N GLN A 275 6.74 -13.57 7.73
CA GLN A 275 7.37 -14.89 7.89
C GLN A 275 7.80 -15.53 6.56
N GLN A 276 7.45 -14.93 5.42
CA GLN A 276 7.92 -15.34 4.09
C GLN A 276 9.17 -14.61 3.61
N GLN A 277 9.64 -13.50 4.20
CA GLN A 277 10.69 -12.65 3.60
C GLN A 277 12.01 -12.55 4.40
N THR A 278 12.05 -12.94 5.68
CA THR A 278 13.10 -12.51 6.62
C THR A 278 14.24 -13.49 6.92
N THR A 279 14.19 -14.74 6.46
CA THR A 279 15.15 -15.76 6.94
C THR A 279 16.58 -15.66 6.39
N THR A 280 16.89 -14.71 5.49
CA THR A 280 18.25 -14.60 4.90
C THR A 280 18.78 -13.17 4.75
N ILE A 281 18.19 -12.17 5.41
CA ILE A 281 18.59 -10.77 5.20
C ILE A 281 19.75 -10.39 6.12
N ASP A 282 20.82 -9.85 5.51
CA ASP A 282 21.95 -9.23 6.22
C ASP A 282 21.45 -8.07 7.11
N PRO A 283 21.67 -8.10 8.45
CA PRO A 283 21.19 -7.07 9.38
C PRO A 283 21.67 -5.65 9.05
N ASP A 284 22.80 -5.55 8.34
CA ASP A 284 23.42 -4.27 7.99
C ASP A 284 22.95 -3.70 6.65
N ASN A 285 22.11 -4.43 5.90
CA ASN A 285 21.53 -3.90 4.66
C ASN A 285 20.52 -2.77 4.99
N PRO A 286 20.67 -1.57 4.41
CA PRO A 286 19.72 -0.46 4.60
C PRO A 286 18.25 -0.84 4.32
N MET A 287 18.00 -1.74 3.37
CA MET A 287 16.66 -2.24 3.06
C MET A 287 16.08 -3.09 4.19
N ALA A 288 16.92 -3.90 4.86
CA ALA A 288 16.52 -4.74 5.98
C ALA A 288 16.13 -3.91 7.20
N ARG A 289 16.95 -2.90 7.51
CA ARG A 289 16.70 -1.98 8.64
C ARG A 289 15.41 -1.20 8.45
N SER A 290 15.15 -0.72 7.24
CA SER A 290 13.88 -0.04 6.90
C SER A 290 12.66 -0.96 7.04
N MET A 291 12.79 -2.24 6.68
CA MET A 291 11.69 -3.21 6.83
C MET A 291 11.45 -3.58 8.30
N ASN A 292 12.53 -3.79 9.06
CA ASN A 292 12.45 -4.12 10.48
C ASN A 292 11.89 -2.96 11.31
N SER A 293 12.23 -1.70 10.99
CA SER A 293 11.67 -0.54 11.70
C SER A 293 10.16 -0.41 11.45
N MET A 294 9.70 -0.64 10.22
CA MET A 294 8.28 -0.61 9.86
C MET A 294 7.44 -1.55 10.73
N ASN A 295 8.00 -2.69 11.16
CA ASN A 295 7.30 -3.68 11.98
C ASN A 295 6.92 -3.23 13.36
N TYR A 296 7.72 -2.34 13.94
CA TYR A 296 7.49 -1.82 15.28
C TYR A 296 6.80 -0.46 15.23
N ILE A 297 7.14 0.37 14.24
CA ILE A 297 6.57 1.70 14.07
C ILE A 297 5.07 1.62 13.72
N MET A 298 4.65 0.74 12.80
CA MET A 298 3.25 0.68 12.37
C MET A 298 2.28 0.28 13.50
N PRO A 299 2.55 -0.74 14.32
CA PRO A 299 1.70 -1.05 15.48
C PRO A 299 1.67 0.06 16.52
N LEU A 300 2.81 0.71 16.83
CA LEU A 300 2.84 1.84 17.74
C LEU A 300 2.03 3.03 17.21
N PHE A 301 2.17 3.33 15.93
CA PHE A 301 1.35 4.33 15.24
C PHE A 301 -0.13 3.98 15.29
N SER A 302 -0.48 2.70 15.12
CA SER A 302 -1.87 2.22 15.25
C SER A 302 -2.42 2.40 16.66
N VAL A 303 -1.61 2.20 17.71
CA VAL A 303 -2.02 2.47 19.10
C VAL A 303 -2.26 3.97 19.28
N PHE A 304 -1.31 4.82 18.85
CA PHE A 304 -1.44 6.28 18.92
C PHE A 304 -2.70 6.78 18.20
N MET A 305 -2.95 6.30 16.99
CA MET A 305 -4.16 6.65 16.24
C MET A 305 -5.43 6.07 16.89
N GLY A 306 -5.33 4.88 17.50
CA GLY A 306 -6.43 4.29 18.26
C GLY A 306 -6.87 5.16 19.43
N PHE A 307 -5.95 5.87 20.10
CA PHE A 307 -6.30 6.80 21.17
C PHE A 307 -6.86 8.13 20.69
N THR A 308 -6.40 8.62 19.53
CA THR A 308 -6.69 9.98 19.06
C THR A 308 -7.88 10.07 18.11
N LEU A 309 -8.34 8.94 17.57
CA LEU A 309 -9.50 8.87 16.67
C LEU A 309 -10.70 8.24 17.38
N PRO A 310 -11.93 8.40 16.86
CA PRO A 310 -13.11 7.74 17.40
C PRO A 310 -12.89 6.22 17.53
N ALA A 311 -13.31 5.64 18.65
CA ALA A 311 -13.06 4.26 19.02
C ALA A 311 -13.60 3.26 17.99
N GLY A 312 -14.65 3.60 17.23
CA GLY A 312 -15.17 2.80 16.12
C GLY A 312 -14.15 2.54 15.01
N LEU A 313 -13.24 3.50 14.76
CA LEU A 313 -12.14 3.30 13.81
C LEU A 313 -11.05 2.37 14.39
N GLY A 314 -10.77 2.49 15.69
CA GLY A 314 -9.90 1.55 16.41
C GLY A 314 -10.44 0.12 16.38
N LEU A 315 -11.75 -0.04 16.58
CA LEU A 315 -12.46 -1.31 16.48
C LEU A 315 -12.31 -1.91 15.08
N TYR A 316 -12.51 -1.12 14.03
CA TYR A 316 -12.25 -1.55 12.66
C TYR A 316 -10.81 -2.05 12.47
N TRP A 317 -9.80 -1.32 12.96
CA TRP A 317 -8.41 -1.76 12.84
C TRP A 317 -8.15 -3.08 13.55
N ALA A 318 -8.61 -3.23 14.79
CA ALA A 318 -8.47 -4.47 15.55
C ALA A 318 -9.12 -5.66 14.84
N ILE A 319 -10.37 -5.52 14.42
CA ILE A 319 -11.12 -6.59 13.75
C ILE A 319 -10.50 -6.90 12.39
N SER A 320 -10.12 -5.88 11.63
CA SER A 320 -9.46 -6.08 10.34
C SER A 320 -8.14 -6.85 10.49
N ALA A 321 -7.34 -6.57 11.53
CA ALA A 321 -6.11 -7.30 11.81
C ALA A 321 -6.39 -8.75 12.20
N ILE A 322 -7.41 -9.01 13.03
CA ILE A 322 -7.84 -10.37 13.39
C ILE A 322 -8.26 -11.15 12.14
N VAL A 323 -9.14 -10.57 11.31
CA VAL A 323 -9.59 -11.21 10.07
C VAL A 323 -8.42 -11.46 9.14
N ARG A 324 -7.49 -10.50 8.97
CA ARG A 324 -6.26 -10.70 8.19
C ARG A 324 -5.41 -11.84 8.74
N CYS A 325 -5.24 -11.96 10.06
CA CYS A 325 -4.51 -13.08 10.66
C CYS A 325 -5.14 -14.42 10.30
N VAL A 326 -6.46 -14.55 10.46
CA VAL A 326 -7.20 -15.77 10.12
C VAL A 326 -7.07 -16.08 8.63
N GLN A 327 -7.25 -15.09 7.77
CA GLN A 327 -7.07 -15.23 6.32
C GLN A 327 -5.64 -15.63 5.96
N GLN A 328 -4.64 -15.00 6.58
CA GLN A 328 -3.24 -15.29 6.35
C GLN A 328 -2.90 -16.74 6.71
N MET A 329 -3.42 -17.24 7.83
CA MET A 329 -3.27 -18.64 8.23
C MET A 329 -3.95 -19.59 7.24
N ALA A 330 -5.19 -19.28 6.83
CA ALA A 330 -5.93 -20.09 5.85
C ALA A 330 -5.23 -20.13 4.47
N ILE A 331 -4.77 -18.98 3.98
CA ILE A 331 -4.08 -18.88 2.69
C ILE A 331 -2.70 -19.54 2.76
N ASN A 332 -1.95 -19.38 3.85
CA ASN A 332 -0.68 -20.08 4.04
C ASN A 332 -0.87 -21.59 4.00
N LYS A 333 -1.92 -22.12 4.66
CA LYS A 333 -2.28 -23.54 4.63
C LYS A 333 -2.73 -24.01 3.23
N TYR A 334 -3.38 -23.14 2.45
CA TYR A 334 -3.77 -23.43 1.08
C TYR A 334 -2.55 -23.46 0.13
N LEU A 335 -1.67 -22.46 0.23
CA LEU A 335 -0.49 -22.34 -0.63
C LEU A 335 0.60 -23.36 -0.30
N SER A 336 0.71 -23.85 0.93
CA SER A 336 1.69 -24.88 1.30
C SER A 336 1.44 -26.23 0.62
N LYS A 337 0.21 -26.47 0.11
CA LYS A 337 -0.12 -27.68 -0.67
C LYS A 337 0.51 -27.70 -2.06
N LYS A 338 0.97 -26.54 -2.56
CA LYS A 338 1.61 -26.42 -3.86
C LYS A 338 3.11 -26.28 -3.66
N SER A 339 3.91 -27.12 -4.32
CA SER A 339 5.36 -27.00 -4.25
C SER A 339 5.83 -25.66 -4.84
N VAL A 340 6.91 -25.12 -4.30
CA VAL A 340 7.49 -23.86 -4.79
C VAL A 340 7.91 -24.02 -6.26
N GLU A 341 8.39 -25.20 -6.61
CA GLU A 341 8.82 -25.61 -7.94
C GLU A 341 7.65 -25.56 -8.94
N GLU A 342 6.49 -26.12 -8.60
CA GLU A 342 5.28 -26.02 -9.42
C GLU A 342 4.81 -24.57 -9.61
N MET A 343 4.97 -23.73 -8.59
CA MET A 343 4.64 -22.31 -8.69
C MET A 343 5.56 -21.58 -9.67
N ILE A 344 6.87 -21.90 -9.64
CA ILE A 344 7.86 -21.35 -10.58
C ILE A 344 7.55 -21.81 -12.00
N GLU A 345 7.26 -23.09 -12.19
CA GLU A 345 6.97 -23.64 -13.52
C GLU A 345 5.70 -23.04 -14.12
N GLU A 346 4.64 -22.87 -13.32
CA GLU A 346 3.41 -22.23 -13.77
C GLU A 346 3.65 -20.76 -14.18
N GLN A 347 4.46 -20.01 -13.44
CA GLN A 347 4.80 -18.63 -13.81
C GLN A 347 5.67 -18.58 -15.07
N ARG A 348 6.64 -19.50 -15.22
CA ARG A 348 7.42 -19.64 -16.45
C ARG A 348 6.53 -19.93 -17.66
N LYS A 349 5.57 -20.85 -17.53
CA LYS A 349 4.58 -21.16 -18.59
C LYS A 349 3.72 -19.94 -18.94
N LYS A 350 3.25 -19.19 -17.93
CA LYS A 350 2.47 -17.96 -18.14
C LYS A 350 3.30 -16.85 -18.80
N ALA A 351 4.54 -16.66 -18.37
CA ALA A 351 5.48 -15.72 -18.96
C ALA A 351 5.79 -16.09 -20.42
N ALA A 352 6.03 -17.38 -20.71
CA ALA A 352 6.24 -17.89 -22.07
C ALA A 352 5.03 -17.62 -22.97
N LYS A 353 3.81 -18.01 -22.55
CA LYS A 353 2.57 -17.73 -23.30
C LYS A 353 2.34 -16.23 -23.53
N LYS A 354 2.66 -15.37 -22.55
CA LYS A 354 2.55 -13.91 -22.69
C LYS A 354 3.59 -13.36 -23.68
N ARG A 355 4.79 -13.96 -23.75
CA ARG A 355 5.85 -13.60 -24.70
C ARG A 355 5.50 -14.02 -26.13
N GLU A 356 4.96 -15.23 -26.31
CA GLU A 356 4.43 -15.73 -27.58
C GLU A 356 3.34 -14.82 -28.13
N LYS A 357 2.36 -14.44 -27.28
CA LYS A 357 1.29 -13.49 -27.65
C LYS A 357 1.79 -12.08 -27.98
N LYS A 358 2.96 -11.68 -27.47
CA LYS A 358 3.57 -10.37 -27.72
C LYS A 358 4.58 -10.39 -28.88
N GLY A 359 4.73 -11.53 -29.59
CA GLY A 359 5.57 -11.63 -30.77
C GLY A 359 7.07 -11.48 -30.50
N ALA A 360 7.54 -11.64 -29.26
CA ALA A 360 8.95 -11.54 -28.90
C ALA A 360 9.56 -12.96 -28.76
N PRO A 361 10.30 -13.47 -29.76
CA PRO A 361 10.92 -14.80 -29.67
C PRO A 361 12.10 -14.75 -28.70
N ALA A 362 12.33 -15.86 -27.98
CA ALA A 362 13.43 -16.04 -27.02
C ALA A 362 14.84 -15.67 -27.57
N LYS A 363 14.99 -15.65 -28.89
CA LYS A 363 16.22 -15.26 -29.61
C LYS A 363 16.62 -13.79 -29.40
N GLU A 364 15.69 -12.92 -29.02
CA GLU A 364 15.96 -11.49 -28.86
C GLU A 364 16.52 -11.11 -27.49
N ILE A 365 16.37 -11.97 -26.47
CA ILE A 365 16.99 -11.80 -25.14
C ILE A 365 18.51 -12.02 -25.22
N ASN A 366 18.95 -13.02 -26.00
CA ASN A 366 20.38 -13.16 -26.33
C ASN A 366 20.91 -11.94 -27.11
N ARG A 367 20.07 -11.26 -27.90
CA ARG A 367 20.43 -10.04 -28.64
C ARG A 367 20.49 -8.81 -27.73
N MET A 368 19.68 -8.75 -26.67
CA MET A 368 19.71 -7.67 -25.67
C MET A 368 20.87 -7.83 -24.68
N ALA A 369 21.13 -9.04 -24.18
CA ALA A 369 22.29 -9.36 -23.34
C ALA A 369 23.63 -9.10 -24.06
N THR A 370 23.67 -9.25 -25.39
CA THR A 370 24.84 -8.91 -26.21
C THR A 370 24.86 -7.44 -26.69
N LYS A 371 23.75 -6.70 -26.59
CA LYS A 371 23.72 -5.25 -26.86
C LYS A 371 24.29 -4.44 -25.69
N SER A 372 24.08 -4.89 -24.44
CA SER A 372 24.58 -4.21 -23.23
C SER A 372 26.11 -4.20 -23.14
N THR A 373 26.80 -5.23 -23.65
CA THR A 373 28.28 -5.25 -23.70
C THR A 373 28.86 -4.32 -24.77
N ARG A 374 28.07 -3.87 -25.76
CA ARG A 374 28.55 -2.99 -26.84
C ARG A 374 28.53 -1.51 -26.47
N ASN A 375 27.73 -1.11 -25.47
CA ASN A 375 27.57 0.29 -25.05
C ASN A 375 28.39 0.69 -23.80
N VAL A 376 29.24 -0.19 -23.27
CA VAL A 376 30.13 0.12 -22.13
C VAL A 376 31.46 0.75 -22.57
N THR A 377 31.64 1.09 -23.85
CA THR A 377 32.91 1.70 -24.35
C THR A 377 32.67 2.85 -25.32
N GLU A 378 31.78 3.77 -24.98
CA GLU A 378 31.78 5.10 -25.62
C GLU A 378 31.90 6.18 -24.55
N GLN A 379 33.12 6.34 -24.01
CA GLN A 379 33.54 7.66 -23.54
C GLN A 379 33.64 8.56 -24.78
N LYS A 380 32.75 9.55 -24.86
CA LYS A 380 32.86 10.65 -25.82
C LYS A 380 34.12 11.45 -25.52
N THR A 381 35.21 11.13 -26.22
CA THR A 381 36.33 12.06 -26.42
C THR A 381 36.17 12.62 -27.82
N SER A 382 35.91 13.92 -27.94
CA SER A 382 35.89 14.63 -29.22
C SER A 382 37.30 14.71 -29.78
N VAL A 383 37.74 13.62 -30.41
CA VAL A 383 39.02 13.54 -31.13
C VAL A 383 38.78 14.04 -32.55
N SER A 384 39.58 15.03 -32.98
CA SER A 384 39.55 15.56 -34.35
C SER A 384 39.77 14.44 -35.37
N SER A 385 39.09 14.52 -36.52
CA SER A 385 39.12 13.49 -37.58
C SER A 385 40.53 13.07 -37.98
N LYS A 386 41.47 14.01 -38.01
CA LYS A 386 42.88 13.77 -38.34
C LYS A 386 43.61 12.87 -37.33
N GLU A 387 43.38 13.09 -36.05
CA GLU A 387 44.04 12.36 -34.96
C GLU A 387 43.44 10.94 -34.81
N LYS A 388 42.17 10.77 -35.19
CA LYS A 388 41.52 9.45 -35.30
C LYS A 388 42.11 8.62 -36.45
N GLU A 389 42.40 9.26 -37.58
CA GLU A 389 42.97 8.61 -38.76
C GLU A 389 44.41 8.16 -38.51
N GLU A 390 45.23 9.02 -37.89
CA GLU A 390 46.60 8.67 -37.46
C GLU A 390 46.62 7.50 -36.45
N LYS A 391 45.74 7.53 -35.45
CA LYS A 391 45.64 6.43 -34.46
C LYS A 391 45.17 5.12 -35.09
N ILE A 392 44.30 5.17 -36.11
CA ILE A 392 43.88 3.99 -36.87
C ILE A 392 45.05 3.45 -37.71
N GLN A 393 45.87 4.32 -38.28
CA GLN A 393 47.02 3.94 -39.09
C GLN A 393 48.14 3.32 -38.22
N GLN A 394 48.41 3.93 -37.06
CA GLN A 394 49.36 3.42 -36.07
C GLN A 394 48.90 2.07 -35.47
N ALA A 395 47.60 1.92 -35.23
CA ALA A 395 47.03 0.63 -34.81
C ALA A 395 47.18 -0.44 -35.91
N LYS A 396 46.97 -0.10 -37.19
CA LYS A 396 47.17 -1.03 -38.31
C LYS A 396 48.63 -1.46 -38.47
N GLU A 397 49.59 -0.56 -38.25
CA GLU A 397 51.03 -0.90 -38.26
C GLU A 397 51.42 -1.79 -37.10
N ASN A 398 50.95 -1.48 -35.88
CA ASN A 398 51.19 -2.31 -34.70
C ASN A 398 50.56 -3.71 -34.81
N ILE A 399 49.46 -3.83 -35.56
CA ILE A 399 48.80 -5.12 -35.85
C ILE A 399 49.57 -5.93 -36.91
N LYS A 400 50.27 -5.29 -37.86
CA LYS A 400 51.11 -6.00 -38.85
C LYS A 400 52.32 -6.71 -38.21
N ASN A 401 52.87 -6.15 -37.14
CA ASN A 401 54.04 -6.68 -36.43
C ASN A 401 53.68 -7.49 -35.16
N ALA A 402 52.42 -7.93 -35.03
CA ALA A 402 51.95 -8.62 -33.84
C ALA A 402 52.57 -10.02 -33.70
N LYS A 403 53.20 -10.29 -32.55
CA LYS A 403 53.80 -11.61 -32.25
C LYS A 403 52.74 -12.73 -32.34
N PRO A 404 53.08 -13.90 -32.91
CA PRO A 404 52.18 -15.05 -32.97
C PRO A 404 51.65 -15.43 -31.57
N GLY A 405 50.34 -15.57 -31.42
CA GLY A 405 49.69 -15.95 -30.16
C GLY A 405 49.23 -14.79 -29.26
N SER A 406 49.63 -13.55 -29.56
CA SER A 406 49.16 -12.35 -28.85
C SER A 406 47.67 -12.08 -29.10
N LEU A 407 47.02 -11.33 -28.18
CA LEU A 407 45.62 -10.88 -28.32
C LEU A 407 45.36 -10.17 -29.65
N ALA A 408 46.33 -9.38 -30.14
CA ALA A 408 46.26 -8.70 -31.43
C ALA A 408 46.25 -9.69 -32.61
N SER A 409 47.02 -10.78 -32.56
CA SER A 409 47.00 -11.82 -33.59
C SER A 409 45.67 -12.59 -33.63
N LYS A 410 45.08 -12.86 -32.46
CA LYS A 410 43.77 -13.53 -32.35
C LYS A 410 42.62 -12.65 -32.83
N ALA A 411 42.68 -11.36 -32.52
CA ALA A 411 41.75 -10.37 -33.07
C ALA A 411 41.85 -10.26 -34.61
N ASN A 412 43.05 -10.38 -35.17
CA ASN A 412 43.26 -10.40 -36.62
C ASN A 412 42.67 -11.65 -37.28
N MET A 413 42.81 -12.83 -36.67
CA MET A 413 42.16 -14.06 -37.14
C MET A 413 40.63 -13.94 -37.17
N VAL A 414 40.03 -13.42 -36.10
CA VAL A 414 38.56 -13.24 -36.02
C VAL A 414 38.08 -12.18 -37.03
N SER A 415 38.86 -11.10 -37.22
CA SER A 415 38.57 -10.08 -38.22
C SER A 415 38.60 -10.65 -39.64
N ARG A 416 39.63 -11.43 -39.98
CA ARG A 416 39.76 -12.12 -41.29
C ARG A 416 38.67 -13.15 -41.54
N TYR A 417 38.26 -13.87 -40.49
CA TYR A 417 37.15 -14.82 -40.54
C TYR A 417 35.81 -14.12 -40.80
N ASN A 418 35.55 -12.99 -40.12
CA ASN A 418 34.33 -12.22 -40.28
C ASN A 418 34.27 -11.42 -41.59
N SER A 419 35.42 -11.07 -42.19
CA SER A 419 35.50 -10.42 -43.50
C SER A 419 35.45 -11.39 -44.69
N GLY A 420 35.20 -12.68 -44.44
CA GLY A 420 34.95 -13.68 -45.48
C GLY A 420 36.17 -14.06 -46.32
N HIS A 421 37.39 -13.72 -45.90
CA HIS A 421 38.60 -14.18 -46.57
C HIS A 421 38.84 -15.66 -46.21
N ASN A 422 38.31 -16.55 -47.05
CA ASN A 422 38.67 -17.96 -47.03
C ASN A 422 40.17 -18.12 -47.32
N ALA A 423 40.87 -18.87 -46.48
CA ALA A 423 42.21 -19.34 -46.75
C ALA A 423 42.16 -20.39 -47.88
N LYS A 424 42.18 -19.92 -49.13
CA LYS A 424 42.58 -20.69 -50.30
C LYS A 424 43.34 -19.75 -51.23
N ASP A 425 44.65 -19.61 -51.00
CA ASP A 425 45.60 -19.58 -52.10
C ASP A 425 47.04 -19.80 -51.60
N LYS A 426 47.83 -20.49 -52.43
CA LYS A 426 49.27 -20.84 -52.31
C LYS A 426 49.64 -22.15 -51.58
N THR A 427 49.18 -23.26 -52.15
CA THR A 427 50.08 -24.38 -52.49
C THR A 427 50.32 -24.31 -54.01
N GLU A 428 51.54 -24.62 -54.47
CA GLU A 428 52.07 -24.50 -55.85
C GLU A 428 52.44 -23.03 -56.21
N ASP A 429 53.66 -22.65 -56.59
CA ASP A 429 54.69 -23.38 -57.35
C ASP A 429 56.06 -22.69 -57.17
N SER A 430 57.14 -23.49 -57.08
CA SER A 430 58.48 -23.28 -57.66
C SER A 430 59.61 -23.87 -56.80
N GLU A 431 59.85 -25.17 -56.99
CA GLU A 431 61.21 -25.64 -57.20
C GLU A 431 61.82 -24.88 -58.39
N LYS A 432 62.97 -24.25 -58.15
CA LYS A 432 64.13 -24.26 -59.04
C LYS A 432 65.38 -23.91 -58.24
#